data_AF-A0A1P8F5S5-F1
#
_entry.id   AF-A0A1P8F5S5-F1
#
_cell.length_a   1.000
_cell.length_b   1.000
_cell.length_c   1.000
_cell.angle_alpha   90.00
_cell.angle_beta   90.00
_cell.angle_gamma   90.00
#
_symmetry.space_group_name_H-M   'P 1'
#
loop_
_entity.id
_entity.type
_entity.pdbx_description
1 polymer ?
#
loop_
_entity_poly.entity_id
_entity_poly.type
_entity_poly.pdbx_seq_one_letter_code
_entity_poly.pdbx_strand_id
1 'polypeptide(L)'
;MGIPLKPKKGGFLRPFGCGWFIREYLAGRAPYGSPAIDPDVGAPQSELFQEYKLALISEIAMDRATRQAEKIARKEGKPISPDKIEALFEEYYLHLPYKTIACRYHSFVDIPCLLISRD
;
A
#
# COMPACT_ATOMS: atom_id res chain seq x y z
N MET A 1 28.63 -23.16 3.03
CA MET A 1 27.84 -22.11 3.71
C MET A 1 27.54 -21.01 2.70
N GLY A 2 26.27 -20.84 2.32
CA GLY A 2 25.88 -19.88 1.28
C GLY A 2 25.76 -18.46 1.82
N ILE A 3 26.28 -17.48 1.08
CA ILE A 3 26.09 -16.06 1.38
C ILE A 3 24.60 -15.73 1.16
N PRO A 4 23.88 -15.15 2.14
CA PRO A 4 22.50 -14.76 1.94
C PRO A 4 22.43 -13.65 0.89
N LEU A 5 21.85 -13.96 -0.28
CA LEU A 5 21.53 -13.02 -1.35
C LEU A 5 20.35 -12.14 -0.93
N LYS A 6 20.59 -11.20 0.00
CA LYS A 6 19.63 -10.14 0.33
C LYS A 6 20.31 -8.78 0.30
N PRO A 7 19.63 -7.73 -0.22
CA PRO A 7 20.18 -6.38 -0.22
C PRO A 7 20.44 -5.88 1.20
N LYS A 8 21.53 -5.11 1.40
CA LYS A 8 21.87 -4.48 2.70
C LYS A 8 20.90 -3.37 3.08
N LYS A 9 20.30 -2.70 2.10
CA LYS A 9 19.25 -1.68 2.22
C LYS A 9 18.27 -1.85 1.07
N GLY A 10 16.99 -1.76 1.35
CA GLY A 10 15.92 -2.00 0.37
C GLY A 10 15.52 -3.47 0.25
N GLY A 11 14.77 -3.77 -0.80
CA GLY A 11 14.00 -5.00 -0.99
C GLY A 11 12.59 -4.64 -1.44
N PHE A 12 11.88 -5.57 -2.08
CA PHE A 12 10.48 -5.36 -2.45
C PHE A 12 9.59 -5.44 -1.19
N LEU A 13 9.74 -4.49 -0.27
CA LEU A 13 8.89 -4.39 0.90
C LEU A 13 7.61 -3.68 0.48
N ARG A 14 6.52 -4.45 0.39
CA ARG A 14 5.18 -3.86 0.33
C ARG A 14 4.72 -3.55 1.76
N PRO A 15 4.02 -2.42 1.99
CA PRO A 15 3.43 -2.11 3.29
C PRO A 15 2.54 -3.23 3.82
N PHE A 16 1.86 -3.95 2.92
CA PHE A 16 0.99 -5.08 3.24
C PHE A 16 0.90 -6.10 2.10
N GLY A 17 0.40 -7.29 2.43
CA GLY A 17 0.22 -8.40 1.50
C GLY A 17 -1.00 -8.23 0.59
N CYS A 18 -0.84 -8.59 -0.69
CA CYS A 18 -1.93 -8.55 -1.68
C CYS A 18 -3.12 -9.44 -1.28
N GLY A 19 -2.86 -10.71 -0.97
CA GLY A 19 -3.94 -11.65 -0.61
C GLY A 19 -4.71 -11.26 0.64
N TRP A 20 -4.02 -10.67 1.64
CA TRP A 20 -4.68 -10.13 2.83
C TRP A 20 -5.62 -8.97 2.46
N PHE A 21 -5.14 -8.02 1.66
CA PHE A 21 -5.95 -6.88 1.23
C PHE A 21 -7.21 -7.33 0.47
N ILE A 22 -7.05 -8.25 -0.50
CA ILE A 22 -8.18 -8.77 -1.28
C ILE A 22 -9.22 -9.41 -0.36
N ARG A 23 -8.77 -10.22 0.61
CA ARG A 23 -9.67 -10.88 1.56
C ARG A 23 -10.45 -9.87 2.41
N GLU A 24 -9.77 -8.86 2.97
CA GLU A 24 -10.44 -7.85 3.81
C GLU A 24 -11.38 -6.96 2.98
N TYR A 25 -10.95 -6.57 1.78
CA TYR A 25 -11.76 -5.77 0.85
C TYR A 25 -13.03 -6.52 0.47
N LEU A 26 -12.91 -7.78 0.01
CA LEU A 26 -14.06 -8.61 -0.35
C LEU A 26 -14.94 -9.02 0.85
N ALA A 27 -14.42 -8.92 2.08
CA ALA A 27 -15.20 -9.08 3.30
C ALA A 27 -15.90 -7.79 3.75
N GLY A 28 -15.82 -6.70 2.96
CA GLY A 28 -16.48 -5.42 3.26
C GLY A 28 -15.81 -4.60 4.38
N ARG A 29 -14.55 -4.88 4.72
CA ARG A 29 -13.86 -4.29 5.88
C ARG A 29 -13.06 -3.03 5.58
N ALA A 30 -13.12 -2.50 4.36
CA ALA A 30 -12.51 -1.22 3.98
C ALA A 30 -11.03 -1.08 4.38
N PRO A 31 -10.14 -2.04 4.02
CA PRO A 31 -8.73 -2.00 4.42
C PRO A 31 -8.01 -0.74 3.90
N TYR A 32 -7.18 -0.14 4.75
CA TYR A 32 -6.33 1.02 4.40
C TYR A 32 -7.10 2.21 3.78
N GLY A 33 -8.34 2.45 4.22
CA GLY A 33 -9.16 3.56 3.76
C GLY A 33 -9.82 3.32 2.39
N SER A 34 -9.76 2.10 1.86
CA SER A 34 -10.55 1.74 0.68
C SER A 34 -12.06 1.78 0.98
N PRO A 35 -12.93 1.99 -0.02
CA PRO A 35 -14.38 1.94 0.16
C PRO A 35 -14.84 0.59 0.71
N ALA A 36 -15.86 0.62 1.58
CA ALA A 36 -16.57 -0.60 1.96
C ALA A 36 -17.42 -1.09 0.78
N ILE A 37 -17.40 -2.40 0.53
CA ILE A 37 -18.25 -3.05 -0.47
C ILE A 37 -19.21 -4.02 0.21
N ASP A 38 -20.30 -4.34 -0.49
CA ASP A 38 -21.20 -5.42 -0.09
C ASP A 38 -20.53 -6.79 -0.38
N PRO A 39 -20.24 -7.62 0.64
CA PRO A 39 -19.63 -8.93 0.45
C PRO A 39 -20.47 -9.90 -0.38
N ASP A 40 -21.79 -9.73 -0.41
CA ASP A 40 -22.71 -10.63 -1.12
C ASP A 40 -22.75 -10.31 -2.63
N VAL A 41 -22.41 -9.08 -3.01
CA VAL A 41 -22.30 -8.64 -4.41
C VAL A 41 -20.86 -8.76 -4.92
N GLY A 42 -19.89 -8.49 -4.06
CA GLY A 42 -18.47 -8.40 -4.42
C GLY A 42 -18.12 -7.10 -5.15
N ALA A 43 -16.94 -7.07 -5.77
CA ALA A 43 -16.46 -5.91 -6.52
C ALA A 43 -15.84 -6.32 -7.86
N PRO A 44 -15.93 -5.47 -8.89
CA PRO A 44 -15.20 -5.65 -10.14
C PRO A 44 -13.69 -5.77 -9.90
N GLN A 45 -13.03 -6.63 -10.67
CA GLN A 45 -11.58 -6.83 -10.56
C GLN A 45 -10.78 -5.54 -10.79
N SER A 46 -11.24 -4.68 -11.70
CA SER A 46 -10.64 -3.36 -11.97
C SER A 46 -10.69 -2.44 -10.76
N GLU A 47 -11.79 -2.49 -10.01
CA GLU A 47 -12.00 -1.69 -8.81
C GLU A 47 -11.10 -2.20 -7.69
N LEU A 48 -11.10 -3.52 -7.42
CA LEU A 48 -10.18 -4.14 -6.46
C LEU A 48 -8.71 -3.79 -6.75
N PHE A 49 -8.30 -3.83 -8.02
CA PHE A 49 -6.95 -3.45 -8.43
C PHE A 49 -6.66 -1.97 -8.17
N GLN A 50 -7.61 -1.09 -8.51
CA GLN A 50 -7.48 0.35 -8.28
C GLN A 50 -7.34 0.64 -6.78
N GLU A 51 -8.22 0.10 -5.95
CA GLU A 51 -8.21 0.34 -4.50
C GLU A 51 -6.96 -0.21 -3.82
N TYR A 52 -6.54 -1.43 -4.18
CA TYR A 52 -5.27 -1.98 -3.71
C TYR A 52 -4.09 -1.05 -4.04
N LYS A 53 -4.14 -0.46 -5.23
CA LYS A 53 -3.05 0.37 -5.73
C LYS A 53 -3.03 1.75 -5.08
N LEU A 54 -4.19 2.37 -4.87
CA LEU A 54 -4.30 3.62 -4.12
C LEU A 54 -3.87 3.44 -2.67
N ALA A 55 -4.28 2.35 -2.02
CA ALA A 55 -3.85 2.01 -0.67
C ALA A 55 -2.32 1.86 -0.57
N LEU A 56 -1.69 1.19 -1.54
CA LEU A 56 -0.22 1.07 -1.57
C LEU A 56 0.48 2.43 -1.77
N ILE A 57 -0.06 3.29 -2.64
CA ILE A 57 0.51 4.64 -2.86
C ILE A 57 0.42 5.46 -1.58
N SER A 58 -0.73 5.42 -0.91
CA SER A 58 -0.97 6.10 0.37
C SER A 58 0.04 5.66 1.43
N GLU A 59 0.15 4.36 1.70
CA GLU A 59 1.07 3.85 2.71
C GLU A 59 2.55 4.15 2.37
N ILE A 60 2.93 4.12 1.10
CA ILE A 60 4.29 4.49 0.67
C ILE A 60 4.53 6.00 0.86
N ALA A 61 3.54 6.84 0.54
CA ALA A 61 3.62 8.28 0.78
C ALA A 61 3.81 8.56 2.27
N MET A 62 3.04 7.88 3.12
CA MET A 62 3.09 8.04 4.58
C MET A 62 4.42 7.59 5.18
N ASP A 63 4.95 6.43 4.76
CA ASP A 63 6.26 5.96 5.19
C ASP A 63 7.39 6.93 4.78
N ARG A 64 7.32 7.47 3.55
CA ARG A 64 8.28 8.49 3.08
C ARG A 64 8.17 9.80 3.85
N ALA A 65 6.94 10.28 4.08
CA ALA A 65 6.66 11.49 4.83
C ALA A 65 7.21 11.40 6.26
N THR A 66 6.91 10.29 6.94
CA THR A 66 7.38 10.03 8.31
C THR A 66 8.90 10.02 8.39
N ARG A 67 9.58 9.23 7.53
CA ARG A 67 11.05 9.16 7.50
C ARG A 67 11.71 10.49 7.20
N GLN A 68 11.10 11.27 6.30
CA GLN A 68 11.62 12.58 5.94
C GLN A 68 11.41 13.59 7.08
N ALA A 69 10.24 13.59 7.71
CA ALA A 69 9.95 14.41 8.87
C ALA A 69 10.91 14.10 10.03
N GLU A 70 11.13 12.82 10.34
CA GLU A 70 12.11 12.37 11.35
C GLU A 70 13.53 12.87 11.03
N LYS A 71 13.95 12.76 9.76
CA LYS A 71 15.27 13.22 9.32
C LYS A 71 15.41 14.73 9.47
N ILE A 72 14.35 15.50 9.20
CA ILE A 72 14.36 16.94 9.36
C ILE A 72 14.36 17.33 10.84
N ALA A 73 13.49 16.72 11.66
CA ALA A 73 13.43 16.94 13.11
C ALA A 73 14.78 16.69 13.78
N ARG A 74 15.44 15.58 13.42
CA ARG A 74 16.79 15.24 13.90
C ARG A 74 17.85 16.28 13.49
N LYS A 75 17.75 16.84 12.29
CA LYS A 75 18.68 17.89 11.81
C LYS A 75 18.45 19.24 12.49
N GLU A 76 17.19 19.60 12.71
CA GLU A 76 16.81 20.88 13.33
C GLU A 76 16.87 20.83 14.87
N GLY A 77 17.02 19.65 15.47
CA GLY A 77 16.98 19.48 16.93
C GLY A 77 15.60 19.74 17.54
N LYS A 78 14.54 19.67 16.73
CA LYS A 78 13.15 19.94 17.13
C LYS A 78 12.37 18.63 17.30
N PRO A 79 11.28 18.63 18.08
CA PRO A 79 10.37 17.49 18.12
C PRO A 79 9.72 17.26 16.74
N ILE A 80 9.29 16.02 16.50
CA ILE A 80 8.54 15.64 15.29
C ILE A 80 7.19 16.37 15.33
N SER A 81 6.89 17.13 14.27
CA SER A 81 5.63 17.85 14.11
C SER A 81 4.68 17.02 13.24
N PRO A 82 3.45 16.71 13.71
CA PRO A 82 2.42 16.03 12.92
C PRO A 82 2.06 16.77 11.63
N ASP A 83 1.88 18.08 11.70
CA ASP A 83 1.54 18.93 10.55
C ASP A 83 2.57 18.81 9.41
N LYS A 84 3.84 18.64 9.76
CA LYS A 84 4.92 18.45 8.79
C LYS A 84 4.87 17.09 8.11
N ILE A 85 4.39 16.06 8.81
CA ILE A 85 4.16 14.72 8.23
C ILE A 85 3.01 14.81 7.23
N GLU A 86 1.90 15.45 7.61
CA GLU A 86 0.73 15.62 6.73
C GLU A 86 1.08 16.40 5.45
N ALA A 87 1.78 17.53 5.58
CA ALA A 87 2.20 18.30 4.40
C ALA A 87 3.11 17.50 3.46
N LEU A 88 4.06 16.73 4.00
CA LEU A 88 4.94 15.85 3.21
C LEU A 88 4.18 14.67 2.62
N PHE A 89 3.17 14.14 3.32
CA PHE A 89 2.33 13.06 2.83
C PHE A 89 1.58 13.50 1.58
N GLU A 90 0.90 14.64 1.62
CA GLU A 90 0.16 15.19 0.48
C GLU A 90 1.09 15.42 -0.72
N GLU A 91 2.26 16.02 -0.49
CA GLU A 91 3.28 16.21 -1.53
C GLU A 91 3.70 14.88 -2.16
N TYR A 92 4.05 13.88 -1.34
CA TYR A 92 4.46 12.58 -1.85
C TYR A 92 3.34 11.81 -2.53
N TYR A 93 2.11 11.90 -2.03
CA TYR A 93 0.95 11.24 -2.60
C TYR A 93 0.67 11.76 -4.01
N LEU A 94 0.67 13.09 -4.19
CA LEU A 94 0.47 13.74 -5.49
C LEU A 94 1.56 13.42 -6.51
N HIS A 95 2.82 13.27 -6.05
CA HIS A 95 3.95 13.06 -6.94
C HIS A 95 4.33 11.59 -7.16
N LEU A 96 3.77 10.65 -6.39
CA LEU A 96 4.02 9.24 -6.58
C LEU A 96 3.38 8.76 -7.89
N PRO A 97 4.16 8.29 -8.87
CA PRO A 97 3.60 7.85 -10.12
C PRO A 97 2.79 6.58 -9.90
N TYR A 98 1.60 6.53 -10.50
CA TYR A 98 0.71 5.36 -10.41
C TYR A 98 1.44 4.07 -10.82
N LYS A 99 2.35 4.08 -11.79
CA LYS A 99 3.04 2.87 -12.29
C LYS A 99 4.28 2.46 -11.49
N THR A 100 4.65 3.17 -10.42
CA THR A 100 5.93 2.96 -9.72
C THR A 100 5.95 1.70 -8.86
N ILE A 101 4.79 1.12 -8.55
CA ILE A 101 4.68 -0.07 -7.73
C ILE A 101 4.59 -1.30 -8.64
N ALA A 102 5.36 -2.36 -8.34
CA ALA A 102 5.34 -3.61 -9.11
C ALA A 102 4.07 -4.46 -8.81
N CYS A 103 2.92 -3.82 -8.95
CA CYS A 103 1.59 -4.40 -8.94
C CYS A 103 0.97 -4.11 -10.31
N ARG A 104 0.82 -5.15 -11.13
CA ARG A 104 0.20 -5.05 -12.46
C ARG A 104 -1.19 -5.66 -12.40
N TYR A 105 -2.10 -5.14 -13.23
CA TYR A 105 -3.47 -5.64 -13.33
C TYR A 105 -3.54 -7.16 -13.56
N HIS A 106 -2.61 -7.69 -14.38
CA HIS A 106 -2.53 -9.13 -14.67
C HIS A 106 -2.31 -9.99 -13.41
N SER A 107 -1.66 -9.45 -12.37
CA SER A 107 -1.54 -10.16 -11.09
C SER A 107 -2.89 -10.45 -10.43
N PHE A 108 -3.96 -9.75 -10.81
CA PHE A 108 -5.31 -9.95 -10.30
C PHE A 108 -6.18 -10.80 -11.22
N VAL A 109 -5.71 -11.17 -12.42
CA VAL A 109 -6.48 -12.02 -13.36
C VAL A 109 -6.40 -13.48 -12.95
N ASP A 110 -5.29 -13.90 -12.33
CA ASP A 110 -5.07 -15.28 -11.91
C ASP A 110 -5.64 -15.58 -10.50
N ILE A 111 -5.85 -14.54 -9.68
CA ILE A 111 -6.34 -14.62 -8.30
C ILE A 111 -7.86 -14.93 -8.15
N PRO A 112 -8.79 -14.52 -9.04
CA PRO A 112 -10.23 -14.71 -8.83
C PRO A 112 -10.61 -16.19 -8.76
N CYS A 113 -9.87 -17.07 -9.46
CA CYS A 113 -10.11 -18.51 -9.43
C CYS A 113 -9.83 -19.17 -8.07
N LEU A 114 -9.04 -18.54 -7.18
CA LEU A 114 -8.62 -19.15 -5.91
C LEU A 114 -9.45 -18.71 -4.70
N LEU A 115 -10.23 -17.62 -4.81
CA LEU A 115 -11.01 -17.07 -3.69
C LEU A 115 -12.52 -17.28 -3.82
N ILE A 116 -13.01 -17.66 -4.99
CA ILE A 116 -14.42 -18.00 -5.23
C ILE A 116 -14.74 -19.45 -4.83
N SER A 117 -13.73 -20.27 -4.51
CA SER A 117 -13.94 -21.56 -3.82
C SER A 117 -14.21 -21.33 -2.32
N ARG A 118 -15.32 -20.67 -2.02
CA ARG A 118 -15.99 -20.82 -0.73
C ARG A 118 -16.94 -22.02 -0.88
N ASP A 119 -16.37 -23.21 -0.74
CA ASP A 119 -17.05 -24.44 -0.32
C ASP A 119 -16.18 -25.10 0.75
#